data_AF-A0A6A8GA84-F1
#
_entry.id   AF-A0A6A8GA84-F1
#
_cell.length_a   1.000
_cell.length_b   1.000
_cell.length_c   1.000
_cell.angle_alpha   90.00
_cell.angle_beta   90.00
_cell.angle_gamma   90.00
#
_symmetry.space_group_name_H-M   'P 1'
#
loop_
_entity.id
_entity.type
_entity.pdbx_description
1 polymer ?
#
loop_
_entity_poly.entity_id
_entity_poly.type
_entity_poly.pdbx_seq_one_letter_code
_entity_poly.pdbx_strand_id
1 'polypeptide(L)'
;MSVSLRVLDDGAWVSVNDAREVSVSELWRLDAPAFCACDLPDFVVENVLAVGVDGRTIDAKVYGQCIACGETGVPGWIPVGRLSDGEFTDIDRERSVLAVRETAHD
;
A
#
# COMPACT_ATOMS: atom_id res chain seq x y z
N MET A 1 7.32 -20.43 -10.80
CA MET A 1 5.99 -19.93 -11.22
C MET A 1 6.11 -18.44 -11.44
N SER A 2 5.38 -17.88 -12.39
CA SER A 2 5.24 -16.43 -12.55
C SER A 2 4.04 -15.96 -11.73
N VAL A 3 4.21 -14.88 -10.96
CA VAL A 3 3.12 -14.20 -10.27
C VAL A 3 2.64 -13.05 -11.14
N SER A 4 1.33 -12.92 -11.35
CA SER A 4 0.77 -11.71 -11.97
C SER A 4 0.51 -10.66 -10.88
N LEU A 5 1.04 -9.45 -11.06
CA LEU A 5 0.83 -8.34 -10.13
C LEU A 5 0.38 -7.12 -10.93
N ARG A 6 -0.75 -6.51 -10.55
CA ARG A 6 -1.27 -5.31 -11.21
C ARG A 6 -2.24 -4.53 -10.32
N VAL A 7 -2.51 -3.31 -10.74
CA VAL A 7 -3.66 -2.53 -10.27
C VAL A 7 -4.92 -3.02 -11.00
N LEU A 8 -6.04 -3.14 -10.30
CA LEU A 8 -7.31 -3.65 -10.83
C LEU A 8 -8.48 -2.71 -10.47
N ASP A 9 -9.54 -2.73 -11.29
CA ASP A 9 -10.76 -1.94 -11.15
C ASP A 9 -10.51 -0.44 -10.93
N ASP A 10 -9.82 0.20 -11.88
CA ASP A 10 -9.54 1.65 -11.87
C ASP A 10 -8.87 2.16 -10.57
N GLY A 11 -7.99 1.33 -10.00
CA GLY A 11 -7.26 1.66 -8.78
C GLY A 11 -7.94 1.22 -7.50
N ALA A 12 -9.02 0.44 -7.55
CA ALA A 12 -9.68 -0.03 -6.34
C ALA A 12 -8.95 -1.19 -5.65
N TRP A 13 -8.09 -1.94 -6.37
CA TRP A 13 -7.43 -3.13 -5.83
C TRP A 13 -5.97 -3.29 -6.25
N VAL A 14 -5.15 -3.78 -5.32
CA VAL A 14 -3.93 -4.54 -5.63
C VAL A 14 -4.33 -5.98 -5.94
N SER A 15 -3.94 -6.47 -7.12
CA SER A 15 -4.25 -7.81 -7.56
C SER A 15 -3.01 -8.68 -7.70
N VAL A 16 -3.06 -9.87 -7.09
CA VAL A 16 -2.03 -10.92 -7.18
C VAL A 16 -2.67 -12.17 -7.75
N ASN A 17 -2.10 -12.74 -8.81
CA ASN A 17 -2.66 -13.92 -9.50
C ASN A 17 -4.15 -13.77 -9.84
N ASP A 18 -4.54 -12.57 -10.26
CA ASP A 18 -5.91 -12.18 -10.64
C ASP A 18 -6.92 -12.14 -9.48
N ALA A 19 -6.50 -12.40 -8.24
CA ALA A 19 -7.29 -12.20 -7.04
C ALA A 19 -7.25 -10.73 -6.59
N ARG A 20 -8.27 -10.31 -5.84
CA ARG A 20 -8.38 -8.99 -5.22
C ARG A 20 -7.87 -9.10 -3.77
N GLU A 21 -6.64 -8.67 -3.53
CA GLU A 21 -5.95 -8.91 -2.25
C GLU A 21 -6.03 -7.72 -1.30
N VAL A 22 -5.78 -6.50 -1.81
CA VAL A 22 -5.75 -5.28 -0.99
C VAL A 22 -6.66 -4.23 -1.59
N SER A 23 -7.64 -3.78 -0.81
CA SER A 23 -8.67 -2.82 -1.24
C SER A 23 -8.26 -1.39 -0.93
N VAL A 24 -8.76 -0.44 -1.73
CA VAL A 24 -8.95 0.94 -1.26
C VAL A 24 -10.05 0.98 -0.18
N SER A 25 -10.20 2.10 0.52
CA SER A 25 -11.09 2.31 1.69
C SER A 25 -10.63 1.63 2.99
N GLU A 26 -9.41 1.12 3.03
CA GLU A 26 -8.76 0.73 4.27
C GLU A 26 -8.14 1.95 4.98
N LEU A 27 -8.06 1.87 6.31
CA LEU A 27 -7.31 2.84 7.11
C LEU A 27 -5.93 2.26 7.43
N TRP A 28 -4.88 2.95 6.98
CA TRP A 28 -3.49 2.54 7.20
C TRP A 28 -2.80 3.51 8.16
N ARG A 29 -2.04 2.97 9.11
CA ARG A 29 -1.20 3.80 9.98
C ARG A 29 0.20 3.88 9.41
N LEU A 30 0.62 5.07 8.99
CA LEU A 30 1.89 5.26 8.29
C LEU A 30 2.97 5.83 9.21
N ASP A 31 4.21 5.37 9.05
CA ASP A 31 5.40 6.09 9.50
C ASP A 31 5.86 6.99 8.35
N ALA A 32 5.34 8.22 8.34
CA ALA A 32 5.47 9.16 7.22
C ALA A 32 5.63 10.62 7.69
N PRO A 33 6.67 10.96 8.47
CA PRO A 33 6.84 12.30 9.04
C PRO A 33 7.05 13.39 7.97
N ALA A 34 7.38 13.01 6.74
CA ALA A 34 7.51 13.92 5.61
C ALA A 34 6.18 14.18 4.86
N PHE A 35 5.14 13.38 5.10
CA PHE A 35 3.85 13.53 4.40
C PHE A 35 3.01 14.65 5.02
N CYS A 36 2.87 14.66 6.34
CA CYS A 36 2.16 15.73 7.07
C CYS A 36 2.73 15.89 8.48
N ALA A 37 2.23 16.87 9.24
CA ALA A 37 2.70 17.17 10.59
C ALA A 37 2.21 16.18 11.68
N CYS A 38 1.46 15.14 11.33
CA CYS A 38 1.02 14.12 12.27
C CYS A 38 2.16 13.12 12.54
N ASP A 39 2.33 12.71 13.80
CA ASP A 39 3.37 11.73 14.17
C ASP A 39 3.23 10.39 13.42
N LEU A 40 2.00 9.88 13.33
CA LEU A 40 1.63 8.69 12.56
C LEU A 40 0.33 8.98 11.80
N PRO A 41 0.38 9.31 10.49
CA PRO A 41 -0.82 9.56 9.73
C PRO A 41 -1.75 8.34 9.72
N ASP A 42 -2.96 8.51 10.23
CA ASP A 42 -4.10 7.60 9.98
C ASP A 42 -4.63 7.92 8.58
N PHE A 43 -4.19 7.16 7.59
CA PHE A 43 -4.33 7.42 6.17
C PHE A 43 -5.42 6.55 5.55
N VAL A 44 -6.51 7.16 5.08
CA VAL A 44 -7.53 6.46 4.28
C VAL A 44 -7.03 6.38 2.85
N VAL A 45 -6.94 5.16 2.34
CA VAL A 45 -6.56 4.91 0.94
C VAL A 45 -7.76 5.10 0.04
N GLU A 46 -7.62 5.90 -1.00
CA GLU A 46 -8.69 6.20 -1.95
C GLU A 46 -8.41 5.64 -3.34
N ASN A 47 -7.14 5.50 -3.73
CA ASN A 47 -6.76 4.96 -5.03
C ASN A 47 -5.38 4.30 -5.02
N VAL A 48 -5.27 3.12 -5.62
CA VAL A 48 -4.00 2.45 -5.92
C VAL A 48 -3.49 2.94 -7.29
N LEU A 49 -2.35 3.63 -7.27
CA LEU A 49 -1.75 4.23 -8.47
C LEU A 49 -0.78 3.27 -9.18
N ALA A 50 -0.04 2.48 -8.40
CA ALA A 50 0.94 1.53 -8.92
C ALA A 50 1.21 0.41 -7.91
N VAL A 51 1.77 -0.69 -8.40
CA VAL A 51 2.21 -1.84 -7.61
C VAL A 51 3.60 -2.26 -8.05
N GLY A 52 4.41 -2.77 -7.12
CA GLY A 52 5.77 -3.24 -7.36
C GLY A 52 6.17 -4.34 -6.39
N VAL A 53 7.32 -4.97 -6.65
CA VAL A 53 7.86 -6.03 -5.79
C VAL A 53 9.30 -5.71 -5.42
N ASP A 54 9.58 -5.55 -4.13
CA ASP A 54 10.92 -5.47 -3.56
C ASP A 54 11.29 -6.83 -2.94
N GLY A 55 11.99 -7.66 -3.72
CA GLY A 55 12.34 -9.03 -3.36
C GLY A 55 11.12 -9.93 -3.17
N ARG A 56 10.62 -10.03 -1.93
CA ARG A 56 9.38 -10.75 -1.59
C ARG A 56 8.29 -9.84 -1.06
N THR A 57 8.55 -8.56 -0.91
CA THR A 57 7.57 -7.58 -0.40
C THR A 57 6.80 -7.03 -1.59
N ILE A 58 5.47 -7.03 -1.52
CA ILE A 58 4.65 -6.30 -2.49
C ILE A 58 4.40 -4.92 -1.91
N ASP A 59 4.77 -3.90 -2.69
CA ASP A 59 4.56 -2.50 -2.36
C ASP A 59 3.48 -1.91 -3.27
N ALA A 60 2.68 -1.00 -2.71
CA ALA A 60 1.69 -0.22 -3.45
C ALA A 60 1.99 1.27 -3.30
N LYS A 61 1.83 2.01 -4.41
CA LYS A 61 1.80 3.48 -4.39
C LYS A 61 0.35 3.91 -4.39
N VAL A 62 -0.06 4.66 -3.38
CA VAL A 62 -1.47 5.02 -3.16
C VAL A 62 -1.68 6.51 -3.03
N TYR A 63 -2.86 6.97 -3.45
CA TYR A 63 -3.40 8.28 -3.14
C TYR A 63 -4.46 8.16 -2.04
N GLY A 64 -4.56 9.17 -1.19
CA GLY A 64 -5.52 9.20 -0.10
C GLY A 64 -5.37 10.43 0.79
N GLN A 65 -5.89 10.32 2.01
CA GLN A 65 -5.99 11.42 2.95
C GLN A 65 -5.64 10.99 4.39
N CYS A 66 -4.90 11.82 5.11
CA CYS A 66 -4.81 11.70 6.57
C CYS A 66 -6.10 12.21 7.22
N ILE A 67 -6.82 11.36 7.95
CA ILE A 67 -8.10 11.73 8.56
C ILE A 67 -7.95 12.68 9.75
N ALA A 68 -6.74 12.76 10.33
CA ALA A 68 -6.47 13.60 11.49
C ALA A 68 -6.30 15.08 11.12
N CYS A 69 -5.51 15.38 10.08
CA CYS A 69 -5.21 16.76 9.66
C CYS A 69 -5.82 17.16 8.32
N GLY A 70 -6.35 16.20 7.54
CA GLY A 70 -6.96 16.43 6.24
C GLY A 70 -5.98 16.54 5.07
N GLU A 71 -4.67 16.40 5.28
CA GLU A 71 -3.66 16.39 4.20
C GLU A 71 -3.94 15.27 3.21
N THR A 72 -3.95 15.58 1.90
CA THR A 72 -4.15 14.60 0.82
C THR A 72 -2.91 14.47 -0.04
N GLY A 73 -2.70 13.30 -0.62
CA GLY A 73 -1.60 13.10 -1.57
C GLY A 73 -1.10 11.68 -1.64
N VAL A 74 0.15 11.56 -2.08
CA VAL A 74 0.85 10.29 -2.27
C VAL A 74 2.06 10.25 -1.34
N PRO A 75 1.97 9.58 -0.18
CA PRO A 75 3.06 9.58 0.80
C PRO A 75 4.31 8.86 0.28
N GLY A 76 4.15 7.85 -0.57
CA GLY A 76 5.24 7.07 -1.16
C GLY A 76 4.80 5.65 -1.51
N TRP A 77 5.75 4.71 -1.49
CA TRP A 77 5.50 3.28 -1.64
C TRP A 77 5.29 2.64 -0.25
N ILE A 78 4.23 1.86 -0.11
CA ILE A 78 3.81 1.27 1.16
C ILE A 78 3.77 -0.25 1.02
N PRO A 79 4.38 -1.02 1.93
CA PRO A 79 4.30 -2.48 1.91
C PRO A 79 2.89 -2.94 2.24
N VAL A 80 2.29 -3.72 1.35
CA VAL A 80 0.91 -4.20 1.49
C VAL A 80 0.83 -5.71 1.68
N GLY A 81 1.87 -6.45 1.31
CA GLY A 81 1.93 -7.89 1.53
C GLY A 81 3.28 -8.50 1.22
N ARG A 82 3.35 -9.83 1.26
CA ARG A 82 4.52 -10.62 0.91
C ARG A 82 4.16 -11.73 -0.06
N LEU A 83 5.12 -12.14 -0.87
CA LEU A 83 5.03 -13.36 -1.68
C LEU A 83 5.77 -14.49 -0.96
N SER A 84 5.05 -15.59 -0.72
CA SER A 84 5.60 -16.86 -0.24
C SER A 84 5.12 -17.98 -1.14
N ASP A 85 6.05 -18.72 -1.74
CA ASP A 85 5.75 -19.86 -2.62
C ASP A 85 4.74 -19.56 -3.76
N GLY A 86 4.71 -18.31 -4.23
CA GLY A 86 3.81 -17.85 -5.29
C GLY A 86 2.43 -17.38 -4.81
N GLU A 87 2.18 -17.44 -3.50
CA GLU A 87 0.95 -16.98 -2.87
C GLU A 87 1.17 -15.64 -2.15
N PHE A 88 0.10 -14.84 -2.12
CA PHE A 88 0.03 -13.61 -1.34
C PHE A 88 -0.12 -13.92 0.14
N THR A 89 0.69 -13.27 0.97
CA THR A 89 0.55 -13.23 2.42
C THR A 89 0.32 -11.80 2.84
N ASP A 90 -0.82 -11.56 3.48
CA ASP A 90 -1.23 -10.25 3.95
C ASP A 90 -0.27 -9.70 5.02
N ILE A 91 -0.03 -8.38 4.98
CA ILE A 91 0.47 -7.65 6.14
C ILE A 91 -0.76 -7.13 6.88
N ASP A 92 -0.86 -7.38 8.18
CA ASP A 92 -1.98 -6.88 9.02
C ASP A 92 -1.90 -5.35 9.11
N ARG A 93 -2.40 -4.65 8.09
CA ARG A 93 -2.34 -3.19 7.93
C ARG A 93 -3.19 -2.46 8.98
N GLU A 94 -4.20 -3.12 9.53
CA GLU A 94 -5.05 -2.55 10.59
C GLU A 94 -4.31 -2.45 11.94
N ARG A 95 -3.33 -3.32 12.18
CA ARG A 95 -2.58 -3.38 13.45
C ARG A 95 -1.11 -3.02 13.34
N SER A 96 -0.61 -2.81 12.12
CA SER A 96 0.79 -2.48 11.86
C SER A 96 0.99 -1.01 11.55
N VAL A 97 2.14 -0.48 11.92
CA VAL A 97 2.64 0.79 11.37
C VAL A 97 3.45 0.48 10.12
N LEU A 98 3.09 1.10 9.00
CA LEU A 98 3.69 0.84 7.70
C LEU A 98 4.73 1.92 7.38
N ALA A 99 5.96 1.49 7.13
CA ALA A 99 7.02 2.40 6.73
C ALA A 99 6.84 2.82 5.27
N VAL A 100 6.88 4.14 5.02
CA VAL A 100 6.82 4.70 3.67
C VAL A 100 8.20 4.69 3.03
N ARG A 101 8.27 4.24 1.77
CA ARG A 101 9.49 4.07 0.99
C ARG A 101 9.51 5.04 -0.20
N GLU A 102 10.69 5.53 -0.57
CA GLU A 102 10.84 6.48 -1.68
C GLU A 102 10.71 5.81 -3.06
N THR A 103 11.08 4.54 -3.19
CA THR A 103 11.08 3.78 -4.46
C THR A 103 10.52 2.37 -4.24
N ALA A 104 9.77 1.86 -5.22
CA ALA A 104 9.61 0.43 -5.40
C ALA A 104 10.98 -0.07 -5.81
N HIS A 105 11.66 -0.83 -4.96
CA HIS A 105 12.87 -1.52 -5.39
C HIS A 105 12.45 -2.59 -6.40
N ASP A 106 13.15 -2.64 -7.53
CA ASP A 106 12.96 -3.59 -8.64
C ASP A 106 13.30 -5.05 -8.25
#